data_AF-A0A3D1Z6L3-F1
#
_entry.id   AF-A0A3D1Z6L3-F1
#
_cell.length_a   1.000
_cell.length_b   1.000
_cell.length_c   1.000
_cell.angle_alpha   90.00
_cell.angle_beta   90.00
_cell.angle_gamma   90.00
#
_symmetry.space_group_name_H-M   'P 1'
#
loop_
_entity.id
_entity.type
_entity.pdbx_description
1 polymer ?
#
loop_
_entity_poly.entity_id
_entity_poly.type
_entity_poly.pdbx_seq_one_letter_code
_entity_poly.pdbx_strand_id
1 'polypeptide(L)'
;MALPINLIPTHKESLIVHNMIQKWCKRTLLLLTIISLPCAAFSRVSALPQDKPKWRVGVTAPSFYPVYVSKAYGVNEQENWTSLVFSINQLLDRIDLSNAQQWIPDYDGFGIALNPLTSFTRDQIGGD
;
A
#
# COMPACT_ATOMS: atom_id res chain seq x y z
N MET A 1 -41.05 40.23 29.79
CA MET A 1 -40.59 38.96 29.20
C MET A 1 -41.22 38.87 27.82
N ALA A 2 -40.48 39.19 26.75
CA ALA A 2 -40.99 39.13 25.37
C ALA A 2 -40.57 37.80 24.74
N LEU A 3 -41.54 37.02 24.24
CA LEU A 3 -41.30 35.77 23.52
C LEU A 3 -40.60 36.05 22.17
N PRO A 4 -39.63 35.23 21.75
CA PRO A 4 -38.99 35.41 20.45
C PRO A 4 -39.99 35.11 19.33
N ILE A 5 -40.15 36.06 18.42
CA ILE A 5 -40.98 35.93 17.22
C ILE A 5 -40.21 35.01 16.25
N ASN A 6 -40.70 33.79 16.04
CA ASN A 6 -40.24 32.94 14.95
C ASN A 6 -40.68 33.57 13.63
N LEU A 7 -39.77 34.32 13.00
CA LEU A 7 -39.97 34.86 11.66
C LEU A 7 -39.97 33.70 10.66
N ILE A 8 -41.14 33.38 10.11
CA ILE A 8 -41.27 32.44 9.00
C ILE A 8 -40.69 33.14 7.76
N PRO A 9 -39.65 32.56 7.11
CA PRO A 9 -39.02 33.20 5.96
C PRO A 9 -40.01 33.34 4.81
N THR A 10 -39.97 34.47 4.14
CA THR A 10 -40.83 34.73 2.98
C THR A 10 -40.47 33.78 1.84
N HIS A 11 -41.44 33.45 0.97
CA HIS A 11 -41.21 32.54 -0.18
C HIS A 11 -40.00 32.95 -1.04
N LYS A 12 -39.74 34.26 -1.16
CA LYS A 12 -38.59 34.83 -1.87
C LYS A 12 -37.26 34.53 -1.18
N GLU A 13 -37.20 34.63 0.14
CA GLU A 13 -36.00 34.31 0.94
C GLU A 13 -35.70 32.81 0.90
N SER A 14 -36.74 31.96 0.97
CA SER A 14 -36.62 30.51 0.82
C SER A 14 -36.02 30.12 -0.54
N LEU A 15 -36.49 30.74 -1.63
CA LEU A 15 -35.96 30.52 -2.99
C LEU A 15 -34.49 30.93 -3.14
N ILE A 16 -34.08 32.04 -2.52
CA ILE A 16 -32.68 32.51 -2.55
C ILE A 16 -31.77 31.51 -1.84
N VAL A 17 -32.16 31.06 -0.65
CA VAL A 17 -31.41 30.08 0.13
C VAL A 17 -31.30 28.75 -0.61
N HIS A 18 -32.39 28.26 -1.21
CA HIS A 18 -32.39 27.03 -2.01
C HIS A 18 -31.43 27.11 -3.21
N ASN A 19 -31.49 28.20 -3.98
CA ASN A 19 -30.59 28.42 -5.12
C ASN A 19 -29.12 28.56 -4.69
N MET A 20 -28.87 29.15 -3.52
CA MET A 20 -27.53 29.26 -2.97
C MET A 20 -27.01 27.88 -2.56
N ILE A 21 -27.77 27.10 -1.79
CA ILE A 21 -27.39 25.73 -1.39
C ILE A 21 -27.14 24.87 -2.63
N GLN A 22 -28.00 24.95 -3.64
CA GLN A 22 -27.83 24.18 -4.89
C GLN A 22 -26.54 24.55 -5.63
N LYS A 23 -26.16 25.83 -5.69
CA LYS A 23 -24.90 26.28 -6.28
C LYS A 23 -23.69 25.76 -5.50
N TRP A 24 -23.77 25.77 -4.17
CA TRP A 24 -22.71 25.25 -3.30
C TRP A 24 -22.55 23.74 -3.48
N CYS A 25 -23.64 22.97 -3.41
CA CYS A 25 -23.61 21.52 -3.65
C CYS A 25 -23.02 21.16 -5.02
N LYS A 26 -23.39 21.88 -6.09
CA LYS A 26 -22.83 21.67 -7.43
C LYS A 26 -21.32 21.92 -7.48
N ARG A 27 -20.83 22.97 -6.81
CA ARG A 27 -19.39 23.27 -6.70
C ARG A 27 -18.63 22.22 -5.90
N THR A 28 -19.20 21.77 -4.79
CA THR A 28 -18.58 20.73 -3.95
C THR A 28 -18.50 19.40 -4.70
N LEU A 29 -19.56 19.03 -5.44
CA LEU A 29 -19.58 17.82 -6.27
C LEU A 29 -18.51 17.87 -7.37
N LEU A 30 -18.37 19.02 -8.05
CA LEU A 30 -17.34 19.23 -9.06
C LEU A 30 -15.93 19.05 -8.48
N LEU A 31 -15.66 19.65 -7.31
CA LEU A 31 -14.35 19.52 -6.65
C LEU A 31 -14.07 18.06 -6.24
N LEU A 32 -15.05 17.34 -5.69
CA LEU A 32 -14.94 15.91 -5.38
C LEU A 32 -14.63 15.06 -6.62
N THR A 33 -15.25 15.36 -7.76
CA THR A 33 -14.96 14.65 -9.02
C THR A 33 -13.55 14.90 -9.53
N ILE A 34 -13.04 16.14 -9.41
CA ILE A 34 -11.68 16.49 -9.85
C ILE A 34 -10.63 15.84 -8.93
N ILE A 35 -10.88 15.81 -7.62
CA ILE A 35 -9.94 15.22 -6.63
C ILE A 35 -9.90 13.70 -6.71
N SER A 36 -10.99 13.03 -7.11
CA SER A 36 -11.04 11.56 -7.22
C SER A 36 -10.52 11.01 -8.55
N LEU A 37 -10.47 11.83 -9.61
CA LEU A 37 -9.97 11.43 -10.93
C LEU A 37 -8.51 10.89 -10.97
N PRO A 38 -7.55 11.43 -10.20
CA PRO A 38 -6.18 10.92 -10.16
C PRO A 38 -6.08 9.48 -9.65
N CYS A 39 -7.00 9.01 -8.82
CA CYS A 39 -6.92 7.67 -8.21
C CYS A 39 -6.99 6.54 -9.25
N ALA A 40 -7.74 6.73 -10.34
CA ALA A 40 -7.88 5.75 -11.42
C ALA A 40 -6.73 5.78 -12.44
N ALA A 41 -5.98 6.88 -12.54
CA ALA A 41 -4.84 7.00 -13.45
C ALA A 41 -3.58 6.32 -12.89
N PHE A 42 -3.43 6.28 -11.57
CA PHE A 42 -2.29 5.65 -10.88
C PHE A 42 -2.55 4.21 -10.41
N SER A 43 -3.76 3.66 -10.62
CA SER A 43 -4.04 2.25 -10.32
C SER A 43 -3.50 1.28 -11.36
N ARG A 44 -3.10 1.77 -12.55
CA ARG A 44 -2.39 0.98 -13.55
C ARG A 44 -0.91 0.90 -13.17
N VAL A 45 -0.58 -0.06 -12.31
CA VAL A 45 0.76 -0.63 -12.30
C VAL A 45 1.01 -1.18 -13.70
N SER A 46 2.18 -0.92 -14.28
CA SER A 46 2.57 -1.49 -15.57
C SER A 46 2.33 -2.99 -15.51
N ALA A 47 1.44 -3.50 -16.37
CA ALA A 47 1.13 -4.91 -16.43
C ALA A 47 2.45 -5.65 -16.64
N LEU A 48 2.82 -6.51 -15.69
CA LEU A 48 4.03 -7.30 -15.85
C LEU A 48 3.89 -8.14 -17.12
N PRO A 49 4.99 -8.34 -17.88
CA PRO A 49 4.97 -9.23 -19.02
C PRO A 49 4.41 -10.60 -18.62
N GLN A 50 3.39 -11.06 -19.33
CA GLN A 50 2.74 -12.35 -19.09
C GLN A 50 3.72 -13.53 -19.28
N ASP A 51 4.76 -13.33 -20.09
CA ASP A 51 5.82 -14.31 -20.38
C ASP A 51 7.10 -14.05 -19.56
N LYS A 52 6.95 -13.57 -18.32
CA LYS A 52 8.10 -13.41 -17.43
C LYS A 52 8.65 -14.80 -17.03
N PRO A 53 9.96 -15.06 -17.17
CA PRO A 53 10.53 -16.30 -16.66
C PRO A 53 10.26 -16.42 -15.15
N LYS A 54 9.95 -17.62 -14.67
CA LYS A 54 9.80 -17.87 -13.23
C LYS A 54 11.17 -17.84 -12.59
N TRP A 55 11.53 -16.72 -11.98
CA TRP A 55 12.75 -16.59 -11.17
C TRP A 55 12.38 -16.24 -9.73
N ARG A 56 13.26 -16.61 -8.81
CA ARG A 56 13.09 -16.38 -7.37
C ARG A 56 14.38 -15.79 -6.81
N VAL A 57 14.24 -14.82 -5.91
CA VAL A 57 15.35 -14.32 -5.10
C VAL A 57 15.19 -14.88 -3.70
N GLY A 58 16.19 -15.64 -3.25
CA GLY A 58 16.32 -16.05 -1.86
C GLY A 58 17.32 -15.15 -1.16
N VAL A 59 16.99 -14.70 0.05
CA VAL A 59 17.92 -13.98 0.93
C VAL A 59 18.16 -14.84 2.15
N THR A 60 19.42 -14.96 2.53
CA THR A 60 19.83 -15.63 3.76
C THR A 60 20.76 -14.71 4.54
N ALA A 61 20.45 -14.50 5.81
CA ALA A 61 21.23 -13.67 6.71
C ALA A 61 21.40 -14.38 8.06
N PRO A 62 22.56 -14.23 8.73
CA PRO A 62 22.75 -14.76 10.07
C PRO A 62 21.98 -13.90 11.09
N SER A 63 21.44 -14.54 12.14
CA SER A 63 20.63 -13.85 13.14
C SER A 63 21.43 -12.92 14.06
N PHE A 64 22.71 -13.23 14.32
CA PHE A 64 23.58 -12.38 15.13
C PHE A 64 24.12 -11.15 14.39
N TYR A 65 24.27 -11.25 13.07
CA TYR A 65 24.76 -10.16 12.22
C TYR A 65 23.79 -9.96 11.06
N PRO A 66 22.56 -9.51 11.36
CA PRO A 66 21.53 -9.46 10.35
C PRO A 66 21.96 -8.50 9.23
N VAL A 67 22.01 -9.05 8.01
CA VAL A 67 22.24 -8.29 6.78
C VAL A 67 20.90 -8.08 6.09
N TYR A 68 20.62 -6.84 5.71
CA TYR A 68 19.33 -6.46 5.16
C TYR A 68 19.46 -6.03 3.71
N VAL A 69 18.62 -6.61 2.84
CA VAL A 69 18.50 -6.19 1.44
C VAL A 69 17.45 -5.10 1.34
N SER A 70 17.87 -3.84 1.22
CA SER A 70 16.99 -2.66 1.20
C SER A 70 15.92 -2.69 0.11
N LYS A 71 16.31 -3.11 -1.09
CA LYS A 71 15.43 -3.28 -2.24
C LYS A 71 16.01 -4.38 -3.11
N ALA A 72 15.15 -5.29 -3.58
CA ALA A 72 15.45 -6.15 -4.71
C ALA A 72 14.42 -5.84 -5.80
N TYR A 73 14.89 -5.50 -7.00
CA TYR A 73 14.04 -5.17 -8.12
C TYR A 73 14.60 -5.78 -9.41
N GLY A 74 13.71 -6.22 -10.30
CA GLY A 74 14.06 -6.59 -11.66
C GLY A 74 13.98 -5.37 -12.57
N VAL A 75 14.92 -5.24 -13.49
CA VAL A 75 14.93 -4.20 -14.52
C VAL A 75 14.94 -4.86 -15.88
N ASN A 76 14.10 -4.38 -16.80
CA ASN A 76 14.18 -4.68 -18.21
C ASN A 76 14.32 -3.36 -18.98
N GLU A 77 15.51 -3.11 -19.49
CA GLU A 77 15.81 -1.87 -20.23
C GLU A 77 15.16 -1.85 -21.62
N GLN A 78 14.96 -3.02 -22.25
CA GLN A 78 14.37 -3.13 -23.59
C GLN A 78 12.89 -2.76 -23.59
N GLU A 79 12.16 -3.25 -22.58
CA GLU A 79 10.72 -2.99 -22.42
C GLU A 79 10.42 -1.85 -21.44
N ASN A 80 11.46 -1.19 -20.93
CA ASN A 80 11.41 -0.06 -20.01
C ASN A 80 10.50 -0.30 -18.79
N TRP A 81 10.70 -1.42 -18.09
CA TRP A 81 10.01 -1.68 -16.83
C TRP A 81 10.98 -1.97 -15.69
N THR A 82 10.55 -1.60 -14.48
CA THR A 82 11.19 -1.98 -13.23
C THR A 82 10.11 -2.58 -12.33
N SER A 83 10.39 -3.74 -11.74
CA SER A 83 9.46 -4.42 -10.84
C SER A 83 10.10 -4.68 -9.50
N LEU A 84 9.42 -4.28 -8.42
CA LEU A 84 9.85 -4.58 -7.06
C LEU A 84 9.62 -6.06 -6.77
N VAL A 85 10.68 -6.77 -6.41
CA VAL A 85 10.63 -8.20 -6.08
C VAL A 85 10.38 -8.38 -4.59
N PHE A 86 11.02 -7.53 -3.79
CA PHE A 86 11.12 -7.72 -2.35
C PHE A 86 11.14 -6.38 -1.61
N SER A 87 10.38 -6.29 -0.50
CA SER A 87 10.38 -5.13 0.42
C SER A 87 10.81 -5.55 1.83
N ILE A 88 11.72 -4.78 2.43
CA ILE A 88 12.42 -5.07 3.71
C ILE A 88 11.50 -5.38 4.88
N ASN A 89 10.34 -4.70 4.97
CA ASN A 89 9.57 -4.63 6.22
C ASN A 89 9.10 -5.99 6.74
N GLN A 90 9.08 -7.01 5.87
CA GLN A 90 8.57 -8.33 6.20
C GLN A 90 9.66 -9.34 6.58
N LEU A 91 10.95 -9.04 6.31
CA LEU A 91 12.07 -9.92 6.64
C LEU A 91 12.56 -9.73 8.09
N LEU A 92 12.45 -8.49 8.59
CA LEU A 92 12.99 -8.09 9.89
C LEU A 92 12.46 -8.97 11.03
N ASP A 93 11.15 -9.21 11.05
CA ASP A 93 10.51 -10.04 12.07
C ASP A 93 10.94 -11.51 12.02
N ARG A 94 11.49 -12.01 10.90
CA ARG A 94 11.75 -13.44 10.70
C ARG A 94 13.20 -13.83 10.99
N ILE A 95 14.15 -12.91 10.81
CA ILE A 95 15.59 -13.19 10.98
C ILE A 95 16.10 -12.94 12.39
N ASP A 96 15.32 -12.27 13.23
CA ASP A 96 15.62 -12.09 14.65
C ASP A 96 15.79 -13.45 15.33
N LEU A 97 16.85 -13.61 16.13
CA LEU A 97 17.15 -14.86 16.82
C LEU A 97 15.99 -15.34 17.69
N SER A 98 15.35 -14.43 18.43
CA SER A 98 14.23 -14.76 19.32
C SER A 98 13.02 -15.28 18.53
N ASN A 99 12.80 -14.77 17.32
CA ASN A 99 11.73 -15.23 16.45
C ASN A 99 12.11 -16.54 15.74
N ALA A 100 13.36 -16.71 15.35
CA ALA A 100 13.85 -17.98 14.80
C ALA A 100 13.75 -19.12 15.84
N GLN A 101 14.06 -18.84 17.10
CA GLN A 101 13.99 -19.80 18.21
C GLN A 101 12.55 -20.25 18.53
N GLN A 102 11.51 -19.47 18.19
CA GLN A 102 10.13 -19.94 18.30
C GLN A 102 9.85 -21.14 17.38
N TRP A 103 10.56 -21.24 16.25
CA TRP A 103 10.39 -22.30 15.26
C TRP A 103 11.48 -23.38 15.33
N ILE A 104 12.66 -23.02 15.83
CA ILE A 104 13.81 -23.91 16.00
C ILE A 104 14.41 -23.65 17.41
N PRO A 105 13.89 -24.30 18.46
CA PRO A 105 14.24 -23.97 19.85
C PRO A 105 15.74 -24.02 20.16
N ASP A 106 16.46 -24.96 19.54
CA ASP A 106 17.90 -25.16 19.75
C ASP A 106 18.77 -24.36 18.76
N TYR A 107 18.19 -23.45 17.99
CA TYR A 107 18.95 -22.59 17.08
C TYR A 107 19.76 -21.59 17.88
N ASP A 108 21.08 -21.74 17.80
CA ASP A 108 22.04 -20.92 18.51
C ASP A 108 22.31 -19.58 17.82
N GLY A 109 21.78 -19.35 16.61
CA GLY A 109 22.01 -18.16 15.80
C GLY A 109 23.20 -18.24 14.86
N PHE A 110 23.92 -19.37 14.87
CA PHE A 110 25.01 -19.67 13.95
C PHE A 110 24.52 -20.55 12.80
N GLY A 111 25.03 -20.29 11.59
CA GLY A 111 24.62 -21.00 10.38
C GLY A 111 23.30 -20.51 9.79
N ILE A 112 22.75 -21.31 8.87
CA ILE A 112 21.50 -20.99 8.18
C ILE A 112 20.40 -21.87 8.77
N ALA A 113 19.39 -21.24 9.35
CA ALA A 113 18.16 -21.92 9.75
C ALA A 113 17.41 -22.42 8.49
N LEU A 114 17.70 -23.65 8.05
CA LEU A 114 17.10 -24.29 6.87
C LEU A 114 15.67 -24.83 7.10
N ASN A 115 14.96 -24.35 8.12
CA ASN A 115 13.58 -24.75 8.35
C ASN A 115 12.67 -24.05 7.30
N PRO A 116 11.72 -24.77 6.68
CA PRO A 116 10.72 -24.14 5.80
C PRO A 116 9.95 -22.98 6.47
N LEU A 117 9.81 -22.99 7.79
CA LEU A 117 9.13 -21.95 8.58
C LEU A 117 9.99 -20.68 8.78
N THR A 118 11.32 -20.82 8.70
CA THR A 118 12.29 -19.71 8.69
C THR A 118 12.67 -19.29 7.27
N SER A 119 12.35 -20.11 6.27
CA SER A 119 12.57 -19.83 4.85
C SER A 119 11.45 -18.92 4.31
N PHE A 120 11.81 -17.70 3.93
CA PHE A 120 10.85 -16.78 3.35
C PHE A 120 10.85 -16.90 1.82
N THR A 121 9.78 -17.48 1.29
CA THR A 121 9.48 -17.43 -0.14
C THR A 121 8.30 -16.48 -0.32
N ARG A 122 8.47 -15.45 -1.14
CA ARG A 122 7.32 -14.69 -1.66
C ARG A 122 7.31 -14.70 -3.16
N ASP A 123 6.08 -14.76 -3.67
CA ASP A 123 5.80 -14.40 -5.05
C ASP A 123 5.98 -12.90 -5.22
N GLN A 124 6.37 -12.50 -6.42
CA GLN A 124 6.69 -11.13 -6.78
C GLN A 124 5.54 -10.18 -6.41
N ILE A 125 5.83 -9.13 -5.62
CA ILE A 125 4.81 -8.11 -5.29
C ILE A 125 4.47 -7.38 -6.59
N GLY A 126 3.29 -7.67 -7.14
CA GLY A 126 2.74 -6.99 -8.31
C GLY A 126 2.41 -7.87 -9.52
N GLY A 127 2.60 -9.19 -9.47
CA GLY A 127 2.09 -10.09 -10.50
C GLY A 127 1.03 -11.02 -9.92
N ASP A 128 -0.23 -10.68 -10.17
CA ASP A 128 -1.50 -11.34 -9.86
C ASP A 128 -1.68 -11.96 -8.46
#